data_AF-A0A7M4DZH9-F1
#
_entry.id   AF-A0A7M4DZH9-F1
#
_cell.length_a   1.000
_cell.length_b   1.000
_cell.length_c   1.000
_cell.angle_alpha   90.00
_cell.angle_beta   90.00
_cell.angle_gamma   90.00
#
_symmetry.space_group_name_H-M   'P 1'
#
loop_
_entity.id
_entity.type
_entity.pdbx_description
1 polymer ?
#
loop_
_entity_poly.entity_id
_entity_poly.type
_entity_poly.pdbx_seq_one_letter_code
_entity_poly.pdbx_strand_id
1 'polypeptide(L)'
;MAYQGFAQEYMGIPAVTRAYTTACVLTTAAVQLELITPFQLYFNPELIFRRFQVWRLITNFLFFGPLGFSFFFNMIFLYRYCRMLEEGSFRGRTADFVFMFLFGGFLMTLFGLFASLFFLGQAFTIMLVYVWSRRNPYIRMNFFGLLNFQAPFLPWVLMGFSLLLGNSIIIDLLGIAVGHIYYFLEDVFPNQPGGKKLLLTPGFLRMVFDTPEEDPNYNPLPEDRPETQPAVHQEDQQHPQ
;
A
#
# COMPACT_ATOMS: atom_id res chain seq x y z
N MET A 1 28.78 -7.04 17.61
CA MET A 1 28.23 -5.67 17.69
C MET A 1 27.57 -5.21 16.37
N ALA A 2 28.19 -5.36 15.19
CA ALA A 2 27.54 -4.99 13.92
C ALA A 2 26.25 -5.79 13.60
N TYR A 3 26.22 -7.10 13.86
CA TYR A 3 25.04 -7.94 13.63
C TYR A 3 23.83 -7.52 14.50
N GLN A 4 24.09 -6.99 15.70
CA GLN A 4 23.03 -6.47 16.58
C GLN A 4 22.46 -5.15 16.06
N GLY A 5 23.30 -4.29 15.45
CA GLY A 5 22.84 -3.07 14.78
C GLY A 5 21.93 -3.36 13.59
N PHE A 6 22.33 -4.26 12.70
CA PHE A 6 21.50 -4.65 11.55
C PHE A 6 20.20 -5.35 11.96
N ALA A 7 20.25 -6.23 12.96
CA ALA A 7 19.05 -6.88 13.49
C ALA A 7 18.09 -5.87 14.12
N GLN A 8 18.60 -4.86 14.83
CA GLN A 8 17.79 -3.78 15.39
C GLN A 8 17.20 -2.88 14.32
N GLU A 9 17.97 -2.51 13.28
CA GLU A 9 17.46 -1.75 12.14
C GLU A 9 16.36 -2.52 11.40
N TYR A 10 16.57 -3.83 11.17
CA TYR A 10 15.56 -4.69 10.54
C TYR A 10 14.30 -4.84 11.41
N MET A 11 14.47 -4.99 12.72
CA MET A 11 13.35 -5.07 13.65
C MET A 11 12.61 -3.74 13.81
N GLY A 12 13.30 -2.62 13.58
CA GLY A 12 12.72 -1.28 13.54
C GLY A 12 11.94 -0.97 12.26
N ILE A 13 11.99 -1.84 11.24
CA ILE A 13 11.11 -1.74 10.07
C ILE A 13 9.73 -2.27 10.45
N PRO A 14 8.64 -1.57 10.09
CA PRO A 14 7.28 -2.05 10.27
C PRO A 14 7.04 -3.44 9.68
N ALA A 15 6.14 -4.21 10.30
CA ALA A 15 6.00 -5.64 10.03
C ALA A 15 5.63 -5.94 8.57
N VAL A 16 4.67 -5.20 7.99
CA VAL A 16 4.17 -5.47 6.64
C VAL A 16 5.20 -5.03 5.61
N THR A 17 5.78 -3.83 5.77
CA THR A 17 6.86 -3.33 4.92
C THR A 17 8.04 -4.29 4.90
N ARG A 18 8.46 -4.76 6.08
CA ARG A 18 9.56 -5.72 6.23
C ARG A 18 9.28 -7.03 5.52
N ALA A 19 8.11 -7.62 5.76
CA ALA A 19 7.71 -8.87 5.14
C ALA A 19 7.67 -8.73 3.61
N TYR A 20 7.08 -7.64 3.09
CA TYR A 20 6.94 -7.41 1.66
C TYR A 20 8.30 -7.18 0.99
N THR A 21 9.13 -6.27 1.50
CA THR A 21 10.48 -6.01 0.94
C THR A 21 11.35 -7.25 0.98
N THR A 22 11.31 -8.01 2.08
CA THR A 22 12.07 -9.28 2.20
C THR A 22 11.59 -10.29 1.17
N ALA A 23 10.28 -10.45 1.00
CA ALA A 23 9.71 -11.36 0.00
C ALA A 23 10.11 -10.96 -1.43
N CYS A 24 10.17 -9.66 -1.76
CA CYS A 24 10.60 -9.19 -3.07
C CYS A 24 12.08 -9.53 -3.33
N VAL A 25 12.96 -9.27 -2.36
CA VAL A 25 14.39 -9.59 -2.46
C VAL A 25 14.61 -11.10 -2.60
N LEU A 26 13.93 -11.91 -1.79
CA LEU A 26 14.02 -13.37 -1.85
C LEU A 26 13.52 -13.92 -3.19
N THR A 27 12.42 -13.37 -3.71
CA THR A 27 11.86 -13.79 -5.00
C THR A 27 12.84 -13.50 -6.14
N THR A 28 13.42 -12.29 -6.17
CA THR A 28 14.41 -11.94 -7.18
C THR A 28 15.69 -12.76 -7.04
N ALA A 29 16.15 -13.03 -5.81
CA ALA A 29 17.31 -13.90 -5.58
C ALA A 29 17.06 -15.33 -6.06
N ALA A 30 15.87 -15.90 -5.80
CA ALA A 30 15.50 -17.24 -6.27
C ALA A 30 15.50 -17.33 -7.81
N VAL A 31 15.07 -16.26 -8.49
CA VAL A 31 15.15 -16.17 -9.96
C VAL A 31 16.59 -16.09 -10.44
N GLN A 32 17.43 -15.31 -9.76
CA GLN A 32 18.84 -15.14 -10.13
C GLN A 32 19.67 -16.42 -9.92
N LEU A 33 19.32 -17.21 -8.91
CA LEU A 33 19.91 -18.53 -8.64
C LEU A 33 19.35 -19.63 -9.56
N GLU A 34 18.52 -19.27 -10.54
CA GLU A 34 17.85 -20.19 -11.48
C GLU A 34 16.98 -21.27 -10.80
N LEU A 35 16.62 -21.06 -9.52
CA LEU A 35 15.70 -21.95 -8.79
C LEU A 35 14.27 -21.86 -9.35
N ILE A 36 13.90 -20.66 -9.84
CA ILE A 36 12.58 -20.37 -10.42
C ILE A 36 12.81 -19.58 -11.71
N THR A 37 12.14 -19.99 -12.79
CA THR A 37 12.24 -19.25 -14.05
C THR A 37 11.28 -18.05 -14.05
N PRO A 38 11.66 -16.89 -14.64
CA PRO A 38 10.76 -15.74 -14.77
C PRO A 38 9.41 -16.09 -15.43
N PHE A 39 9.40 -17.08 -16.32
CA PHE A 39 8.19 -17.61 -16.96
C PHE A 39 7.19 -18.25 -15.98
N GLN A 40 7.66 -18.75 -14.82
CA GLN A 40 6.79 -19.27 -13.77
C GLN A 40 6.18 -18.17 -12.89
N LEU A 41 6.79 -16.98 -12.86
CA LEU A 41 6.29 -15.79 -12.16
C LEU A 41 5.38 -14.91 -13.03
N TYR A 42 5.42 -15.16 -14.34
CA TYR A 42 4.62 -14.45 -15.32
C TYR A 42 3.11 -14.55 -15.03
N PHE A 43 2.43 -13.41 -15.07
CA PHE A 43 0.98 -13.33 -14.97
C PHE A 43 0.35 -13.88 -16.25
N ASN A 44 -0.16 -15.12 -16.18
CA ASN A 44 -0.90 -15.73 -17.28
C ASN A 44 -2.33 -16.05 -16.84
N PRO A 45 -3.31 -15.23 -17.25
CA PRO A 45 -4.73 -15.39 -16.91
C PRO A 45 -5.26 -16.80 -17.17
N GLU A 46 -4.88 -17.36 -18.33
CA GLU A 46 -5.37 -18.64 -18.81
C GLU A 46 -4.92 -19.79 -17.91
N LEU A 47 -3.66 -19.77 -17.45
CA LEU A 47 -3.11 -20.78 -16.55
C LEU A 47 -3.64 -20.63 -15.13
N ILE A 48 -3.95 -19.41 -14.70
CA ILE A 48 -4.51 -19.14 -13.38
C ILE A 48 -5.93 -19.69 -13.29
N PHE A 49 -6.79 -19.38 -14.27
CA PHE A 49 -8.19 -19.82 -14.26
C PHE A 49 -8.38 -21.29 -14.64
N ARG A 50 -7.60 -21.82 -15.60
CA ARG A 50 -7.75 -23.24 -16.01
C ARG A 50 -6.96 -24.24 -15.16
N ARG A 51 -5.88 -23.82 -14.49
CA ARG A 51 -5.02 -24.73 -13.69
C ARG A 51 -4.84 -24.32 -12.23
N PHE A 52 -5.61 -23.35 -11.72
CA PHE A 52 -5.60 -22.93 -10.31
C PHE A 52 -4.20 -22.59 -9.76
N GLN A 53 -3.33 -22.00 -10.57
CA GLN A 53 -1.98 -21.60 -10.14
C GLN A 53 -2.00 -20.27 -9.37
N VAL A 54 -2.68 -20.25 -8.20
CA VAL A 54 -2.91 -19.05 -7.39
C VAL A 54 -1.62 -18.38 -6.88
N TRP A 55 -0.53 -19.15 -6.74
CA TRP A 55 0.77 -18.60 -6.36
C TRP A 55 1.27 -17.54 -7.36
N ARG A 56 0.92 -17.67 -8.65
CA ARG A 56 1.31 -16.69 -9.68
C ARG A 56 0.75 -15.30 -9.43
N LEU A 57 -0.43 -15.21 -8.79
CA LEU A 57 -1.02 -13.93 -8.42
C LEU A 57 -0.11 -13.20 -7.43
N ILE A 58 0.37 -13.90 -6.41
CA ILE A 58 1.21 -13.32 -5.35
C ILE A 58 2.63 -13.06 -5.86
N THR A 59 3.23 -14.04 -6.54
CA THR A 59 4.63 -13.95 -6.97
C THR A 59 4.86 -12.88 -8.04
N ASN A 60 3.83 -12.53 -8.81
CA ASN A 60 3.93 -11.46 -9.81
C ASN A 60 4.05 -10.06 -9.21
N PHE A 61 3.41 -9.81 -8.07
CA PHE A 61 3.58 -8.55 -7.32
C PHE A 61 4.97 -8.43 -6.67
N LEU A 62 5.56 -9.57 -6.31
CA LEU A 62 6.87 -9.63 -5.64
C LEU A 62 8.05 -9.50 -6.60
N PHE A 63 7.84 -9.67 -7.91
CA PHE A 63 8.91 -9.65 -8.91
C PHE A 63 9.02 -8.30 -9.61
N PHE A 64 10.20 -7.67 -9.49
CA PHE A 64 10.51 -6.34 -10.00
C PHE A 64 11.42 -6.34 -11.24
N GLY A 65 11.74 -7.52 -11.77
CA GLY A 65 12.72 -7.70 -12.84
C GLY A 65 14.04 -8.31 -12.34
N PRO A 66 15.00 -8.53 -13.26
CA PRO A 66 16.34 -9.02 -12.93
C PRO A 66 17.11 -8.02 -12.06
N LEU A 67 18.15 -8.50 -11.36
CA LEU A 67 19.02 -7.64 -10.55
C LEU A 67 19.73 -6.62 -11.45
N GLY A 68 19.49 -5.34 -11.19
CA GLY A 68 20.08 -4.23 -11.93
C GLY A 68 19.62 -2.89 -11.38
N PHE A 69 19.96 -1.80 -12.07
CA PHE A 69 19.61 -0.44 -11.66
C PHE A 69 18.09 -0.24 -11.50
N SER A 70 17.29 -0.76 -12.44
CA SER A 70 15.83 -0.66 -12.35
C SER A 70 15.28 -1.35 -11.09
N PHE A 71 15.72 -2.57 -10.80
CA PHE A 71 15.32 -3.28 -9.58
C PHE A 71 15.69 -2.50 -8.31
N PHE A 72 16.93 -2.00 -8.24
CA PHE A 72 17.43 -1.28 -7.07
C PHE A 72 16.62 -0.03 -6.74
N PHE A 73 16.36 0.82 -7.73
CA PHE A 73 15.58 2.04 -7.49
C PHE A 73 14.13 1.74 -7.13
N ASN A 74 13.51 0.77 -7.79
CA ASN A 74 12.14 0.38 -7.47
C ASN A 74 12.02 -0.22 -6.07
N MET A 75 13.02 -0.98 -5.63
CA MET A 75 13.08 -1.47 -4.25
C MET A 75 13.22 -0.34 -3.24
N ILE A 76 14.03 0.70 -3.52
CA ILE A 76 14.16 1.87 -2.65
C ILE A 76 12.84 2.61 -2.54
N PHE A 77 12.17 2.89 -3.67
CA PHE A 77 10.89 3.59 -3.66
C PHE A 77 9.84 2.77 -2.92
N LEU A 78 9.75 1.48 -3.22
CA LEU A 78 8.86 0.57 -2.52
C LEU A 78 9.09 0.62 -1.01
N TYR A 79 10.31 0.34 -0.55
CA TYR A 79 10.64 0.33 0.87
C TYR A 79 10.31 1.66 1.55
N ARG A 80 10.73 2.79 0.94
CA ARG A 80 10.52 4.12 1.49
C ARG A 80 9.03 4.45 1.64
N TYR A 81 8.24 4.29 0.58
CA TYR A 81 6.84 4.72 0.61
C TYR A 81 5.94 3.73 1.33
N CYS A 82 6.26 2.43 1.29
CA CYS A 82 5.59 1.42 2.11
C CYS A 82 5.75 1.74 3.59
N ARG A 83 7.00 2.02 4.04
CA ARG A 83 7.28 2.43 5.41
C ARG A 83 6.56 3.73 5.79
N MET A 84 6.61 4.75 4.94
CA MET A 84 5.95 6.04 5.22
C MET A 84 4.42 5.92 5.30
N LEU A 85 3.81 4.98 4.59
CA LEU A 85 2.38 4.69 4.71
C LEU A 85 2.07 3.96 6.01
N GLU A 86 2.83 2.91 6.34
CA GLU A 86 2.59 2.07 7.52
C GLU A 86 2.85 2.84 8.83
N GLU A 87 3.93 3.62 8.92
CA GLU A 87 4.25 4.44 10.11
C GLU A 87 3.49 5.78 10.16
N GLY A 88 3.11 6.32 9.00
CA GLY A 88 2.48 7.63 8.88
C GLY A 88 0.96 7.55 8.86
N SER A 89 0.41 7.07 7.74
CA SER A 89 -1.04 7.07 7.50
C SER A 89 -1.80 5.97 8.22
N PHE A 90 -1.16 4.82 8.47
CA PHE A 90 -1.77 3.62 9.03
C PHE A 90 -1.16 3.20 10.37
N ARG A 91 -0.57 4.15 11.11
CA ARG A 91 0.01 3.89 12.43
C ARG A 91 -1.05 3.31 13.38
N GLY A 92 -0.78 2.12 13.93
CA GLY A 92 -1.72 1.42 14.81
C GLY A 92 -2.94 0.79 14.13
N ARG A 93 -3.04 0.87 12.79
CA ARG A 93 -4.12 0.28 11.98
C ARG A 93 -3.54 -0.56 10.86
N THR A 94 -2.79 -1.57 11.25
CA THR A 94 -2.09 -2.45 10.30
C THR A 94 -3.08 -3.24 9.45
N ALA A 95 -4.27 -3.54 10.00
CA ALA A 95 -5.37 -4.16 9.28
C ALA A 95 -5.83 -3.32 8.06
N ASP A 96 -5.97 -2.00 8.22
CA ASP A 96 -6.36 -1.09 7.15
C ASP A 96 -5.28 -1.04 6.03
N PHE A 97 -3.99 -1.12 6.41
CA PHE A 97 -2.88 -1.17 5.46
C PHE A 97 -2.86 -2.47 4.65
N VAL A 98 -3.06 -3.62 5.31
CA VAL A 98 -3.16 -4.92 4.63
C VAL A 98 -4.39 -4.95 3.72
N PHE A 99 -5.50 -4.35 4.14
CA PHE A 99 -6.69 -4.25 3.30
C PHE A 99 -6.44 -3.41 2.04
N MET A 100 -5.72 -2.30 2.14
CA MET A 100 -5.25 -1.53 0.97
C MET A 100 -4.41 -2.38 0.02
N PHE A 101 -3.50 -3.21 0.55
CA PHE A 101 -2.69 -4.13 -0.25
C PHE A 101 -3.56 -5.14 -1.00
N LEU A 102 -4.52 -5.76 -0.32
CA LEU A 102 -5.43 -6.74 -0.90
C LEU A 102 -6.34 -6.10 -1.96
N PHE A 103 -6.92 -4.94 -1.67
CA PHE A 103 -7.80 -4.22 -2.59
C PHE A 103 -7.03 -3.74 -3.83
N GLY A 104 -5.85 -3.16 -3.62
CA GLY A 104 -4.94 -2.76 -4.69
C GLY A 104 -4.54 -3.95 -5.56
N GLY A 105 -4.14 -5.06 -4.95
CA GLY A 105 -3.78 -6.30 -5.64
C GLY A 105 -4.96 -6.91 -6.43
N PHE A 106 -6.17 -6.85 -5.87
CA PHE A 106 -7.38 -7.32 -6.54
C PHE A 106 -7.72 -6.48 -7.77
N LEU A 107 -7.78 -5.15 -7.65
CA LEU A 107 -8.03 -4.25 -8.77
C LEU A 107 -6.94 -4.36 -9.85
N MET A 108 -5.68 -4.42 -9.43
CA MET A 108 -4.54 -4.63 -10.31
C MET A 108 -4.66 -5.94 -11.09
N THR A 109 -5.03 -7.03 -10.42
CA THR A 109 -5.28 -8.32 -11.05
C THR A 109 -6.40 -8.20 -12.08
N LEU A 110 -7.53 -7.57 -11.71
CA LEU A 110 -8.67 -7.38 -12.60
C LEU A 110 -8.29 -6.61 -13.87
N PHE A 111 -7.60 -5.48 -13.74
CA PHE A 111 -7.13 -4.72 -14.89
C PHE A 111 -6.02 -5.46 -15.67
N GLY A 112 -5.16 -6.20 -14.98
CA GLY A 112 -4.11 -7.03 -15.59
C GLY A 112 -4.67 -8.11 -16.51
N LEU A 113 -5.87 -8.65 -16.22
CA LEU A 113 -6.57 -9.60 -17.09
C LEU A 113 -6.91 -8.98 -18.46
N PHE A 114 -7.30 -7.70 -18.47
CA PHE A 114 -7.65 -6.99 -19.70
C PHE A 114 -6.43 -6.42 -20.43
N ALA A 115 -5.44 -5.95 -19.68
CA ALA A 115 -4.27 -5.24 -20.22
C ALA A 115 -3.12 -6.17 -20.64
N SER A 116 -3.23 -7.50 -20.43
CA SER A 116 -2.18 -8.49 -20.74
C SER A 116 -0.80 -8.08 -20.24
N LEU A 117 -0.75 -7.55 -19.02
CA LEU A 117 0.48 -7.01 -18.43
C LEU A 117 1.33 -8.11 -17.80
N PHE A 118 2.65 -7.93 -17.91
CA PHE A 118 3.60 -8.99 -17.63
C PHE A 118 4.01 -9.06 -16.15
N PHE A 119 4.21 -7.90 -15.52
CA PHE A 119 4.67 -7.77 -14.14
C PHE A 119 3.99 -6.58 -13.45
N LEU A 120 3.33 -6.83 -12.32
CA LEU A 120 2.52 -5.84 -11.61
C LEU A 120 3.21 -5.25 -10.37
N GLY A 121 4.38 -5.74 -9.95
CA GLY A 121 5.11 -5.20 -8.79
C GLY A 121 5.44 -3.70 -8.91
N GLN A 122 5.80 -3.27 -10.12
CA GLN A 122 6.06 -1.85 -10.42
C GLN A 122 4.79 -1.00 -10.30
N ALA A 123 3.69 -1.44 -10.92
CA ALA A 123 2.40 -0.77 -10.82
C ALA A 123 1.95 -0.63 -9.36
N PHE A 124 2.19 -1.68 -8.56
CA PHE A 124 1.87 -1.68 -7.14
C PHE A 124 2.69 -0.64 -6.36
N THR A 125 3.98 -0.50 -6.66
CA THR A 125 4.82 0.55 -6.05
C THR A 125 4.30 1.94 -6.39
N ILE A 126 3.95 2.19 -7.65
CA ILE A 126 3.37 3.46 -8.09
C ILE A 126 2.02 3.72 -7.41
N MET A 127 1.18 2.70 -7.20
CA MET A 127 -0.06 2.81 -6.43
C MET A 127 0.21 3.27 -4.99
N LEU A 128 1.15 2.65 -4.28
CA LEU A 128 1.52 3.05 -2.91
C LEU A 128 2.03 4.49 -2.87
N VAL A 129 2.93 4.83 -3.80
CA VAL A 129 3.44 6.21 -3.94
C VAL A 129 2.29 7.19 -4.18
N TYR A 130 1.35 6.83 -5.03
CA TYR A 130 0.18 7.65 -5.34
C TYR A 130 -0.66 7.91 -4.09
N VAL A 131 -1.07 6.86 -3.37
CA VAL A 131 -1.88 7.00 -2.15
C VAL A 131 -1.16 7.86 -1.12
N TRP A 132 0.13 7.60 -0.89
CA TRP A 132 0.95 8.37 0.03
C TRP A 132 1.03 9.85 -0.36
N SER A 133 1.29 10.12 -1.65
CA SER A 133 1.44 11.48 -2.16
C SER A 133 0.18 12.33 -2.05
N ARG A 134 -0.99 11.71 -2.29
CA ARG A 134 -2.29 12.39 -2.20
C ARG A 134 -2.70 12.67 -0.76
N ARG A 135 -2.31 11.80 0.18
CA ARG A 135 -2.53 12.02 1.62
C ARG A 135 -1.60 13.07 2.23
N ASN A 136 -0.48 13.38 1.57
CA ASN A 136 0.53 14.31 2.06
C ASN A 136 0.80 15.48 1.08
N PRO A 137 -0.23 16.23 0.62
CA PRO A 137 -0.08 17.14 -0.52
C PRO A 137 0.86 18.32 -0.26
N TYR A 138 1.03 18.73 1.00
CA TYR A 138 1.84 19.88 1.38
C TYR A 138 3.33 19.54 1.59
N ILE A 139 3.70 18.25 1.60
CA ILE A 139 5.08 17.83 1.79
C ILE A 139 5.88 18.14 0.51
N ARG A 140 6.97 18.89 0.67
CA ARG A 140 7.94 19.13 -0.39
C ARG A 140 8.95 18.00 -0.44
N MET A 141 9.13 17.43 -1.62
CA MET A 141 10.03 16.33 -1.91
C MET A 141 11.21 16.84 -2.72
N ASN A 142 12.40 16.36 -2.36
CA ASN A 142 13.62 16.56 -3.13
C ASN A 142 14.01 15.23 -3.78
N PHE A 143 13.99 15.18 -5.10
CA PHE A 143 14.33 14.00 -5.89
C PHE A 143 15.78 14.09 -6.34
N PHE A 144 16.62 13.23 -5.75
CA PHE A 144 18.08 13.15 -5.98
C PHE A 144 18.86 14.45 -5.76
N GLY A 145 18.31 15.43 -5.03
CA GLY A 145 18.96 16.73 -4.83
C GLY A 145 18.79 17.69 -6.00
N LEU A 146 18.18 17.24 -7.11
CA LEU A 146 18.14 17.95 -8.39
C LEU A 146 16.80 18.65 -8.61
N LEU A 147 15.70 18.00 -8.22
CA LEU A 147 14.34 18.48 -8.47
C LEU A 147 13.58 18.61 -7.16
N ASN A 148 12.97 19.77 -6.94
CA ASN A 148 12.10 20.02 -5.80
C ASN A 148 10.66 20.16 -6.29
N PHE A 149 9.75 19.34 -5.76
CA PHE A 149 8.33 19.35 -6.12
C PHE A 149 7.46 18.92 -4.92
N GLN A 150 6.15 19.13 -5.02
CA GLN A 150 5.20 18.69 -3.98
C GLN A 150 4.84 17.21 -4.16
N ALA A 151 4.53 16.52 -3.05
CA ALA A 151 4.23 15.09 -3.05
C ALA A 151 3.27 14.64 -4.17
N PRO A 152 2.16 15.33 -4.51
CA PRO A 152 1.21 14.87 -5.54
C PRO A 152 1.81 14.69 -6.94
N PHE A 153 2.93 15.33 -7.24
CA PHE A 153 3.64 15.18 -8.52
C PHE A 153 4.58 13.97 -8.55
N LEU A 154 4.83 13.36 -7.39
CA LEU A 154 5.77 12.25 -7.25
C LEU A 154 5.46 11.04 -8.15
N PRO A 155 4.22 10.54 -8.27
CA PRO A 155 3.93 9.41 -9.15
C PRO A 155 4.28 9.70 -10.62
N TRP A 156 4.08 10.95 -11.06
CA TRP A 156 4.40 11.40 -12.41
C TRP A 156 5.91 11.51 -12.65
N VAL A 157 6.65 12.00 -11.65
CA VAL A 157 8.12 12.03 -11.71
C VAL A 157 8.70 10.62 -11.73
N LEU A 158 8.16 9.71 -10.90
CA LEU A 158 8.55 8.30 -10.92
C LEU A 158 8.24 7.63 -12.25
N MET A 159 7.09 7.91 -12.86
CA MET A 159 6.75 7.42 -14.20
C MET A 159 7.76 7.90 -15.26
N GLY A 160 8.16 9.17 -15.21
CA GLY A 160 9.22 9.70 -16.08
C GLY A 160 10.56 9.00 -15.85
N PHE A 161 10.91 8.72 -14.60
CA PHE A 161 12.12 7.98 -14.24
C PHE A 161 12.07 6.51 -14.67
N SER A 162 10.92 5.85 -14.51
CA SER A 162 10.66 4.50 -14.99
C SER A 162 10.86 4.38 -16.50
N LEU A 163 10.39 5.37 -17.27
CA LEU A 163 10.64 5.43 -18.72
C LEU A 163 12.15 5.52 -19.03
N LEU A 164 12.91 6.32 -18.28
CA LEU A 164 14.37 6.42 -18.46
C LEU A 164 15.10 5.11 -18.16
N LEU A 165 14.55 4.31 -17.23
CA LEU A 165 15.05 2.97 -16.91
C LEU A 165 14.59 1.88 -17.91
N GLY A 166 13.79 2.25 -18.92
CA GLY A 166 13.26 1.33 -19.93
C GLY A 166 12.01 0.56 -19.50
N ASN A 167 11.35 0.95 -18.40
CA ASN A 167 10.10 0.33 -17.96
C ASN A 167 8.91 0.85 -18.79
N SER A 168 7.83 0.07 -18.82
CA SER A 168 6.61 0.43 -19.56
C SER A 168 5.77 1.45 -18.78
N ILE A 169 5.50 2.59 -19.41
CA ILE A 169 4.64 3.66 -18.87
C ILE A 169 3.22 3.16 -18.58
N ILE A 170 2.73 2.18 -19.35
CA ILE A 170 1.38 1.62 -19.18
C ILE A 170 1.21 1.01 -17.78
N ILE A 171 2.28 0.38 -17.26
CA ILE A 171 2.32 -0.23 -15.93
C ILE A 171 2.19 0.86 -14.86
N ASP A 172 2.90 1.98 -15.02
CA ASP A 172 2.85 3.10 -14.09
C ASP A 172 1.50 3.83 -14.13
N LEU A 173 0.94 4.04 -15.32
CA LEU A 173 -0.40 4.62 -15.47
C LEU A 173 -1.47 3.76 -14.81
N LEU A 174 -1.36 2.43 -14.94
CA LEU A 174 -2.25 1.52 -14.22
C LEU A 174 -2.08 1.68 -12.71
N GLY A 175 -0.84 1.77 -12.22
CA GLY A 175 -0.48 2.14 -10.84
C GLY A 175 -1.23 3.37 -10.33
N ILE A 176 -1.15 4.45 -11.10
CA ILE A 176 -1.80 5.73 -10.81
C ILE A 176 -3.33 5.59 -10.80
N ALA A 177 -3.90 4.89 -11.79
CA ALA A 177 -5.35 4.70 -11.91
C ALA A 177 -5.92 3.92 -10.72
N VAL A 178 -5.31 2.80 -10.35
CA VAL A 178 -5.74 1.99 -9.19
C VAL A 178 -5.53 2.75 -7.88
N GLY A 179 -4.41 3.47 -7.74
CA GLY A 179 -4.16 4.32 -6.59
C GLY A 179 -5.20 5.44 -6.46
N HIS A 180 -5.63 6.01 -7.59
CA HIS A 180 -6.69 7.01 -7.62
C HIS A 180 -8.05 6.44 -7.22
N ILE A 181 -8.41 5.25 -7.72
CA ILE A 181 -9.65 4.56 -7.33
C ILE A 181 -9.66 4.29 -5.82
N TYR A 182 -8.57 3.77 -5.26
CA TYR A 182 -8.47 3.52 -3.82
C TYR A 182 -8.59 4.83 -3.02
N TYR A 183 -7.80 5.84 -3.37
CA TYR A 183 -7.84 7.14 -2.69
C TYR A 183 -9.23 7.79 -2.80
N PHE A 184 -9.87 7.70 -3.96
CA PHE A 184 -11.21 8.24 -4.14
C PHE A 184 -12.23 7.53 -3.25
N LEU A 185 -12.20 6.20 -3.17
CA LEU A 185 -13.14 5.42 -2.36
C LEU A 185 -12.89 5.54 -0.86
N GLU A 186 -11.63 5.59 -0.42
CA GLU A 186 -11.27 5.65 1.01
C GLU A 186 -11.28 7.08 1.56
N ASP A 187 -10.74 8.05 0.82
CA ASP A 187 -10.47 9.39 1.36
C ASP A 187 -11.44 10.46 0.82
N VAL A 188 -12.02 10.29 -0.38
CA VAL A 188 -12.88 11.32 -1.00
C VAL A 188 -14.37 10.99 -0.85
N PHE A 189 -14.76 9.76 -1.13
CA PHE A 189 -16.15 9.29 -1.12
C PHE A 189 -16.84 9.46 0.25
N PRO A 190 -16.24 9.07 1.40
CA PRO A 190 -16.90 9.27 2.70
C PRO A 190 -17.01 10.74 3.11
N ASN A 191 -16.21 11.65 2.53
CA ASN A 191 -16.25 13.08 2.84
C ASN A 191 -17.24 13.87 1.96
N GLN A 192 -17.93 13.20 1.04
CA GLN A 192 -18.99 13.83 0.21
C GLN A 192 -20.34 13.81 0.93
N PRO A 193 -21.27 14.75 0.64
CA PRO A 193 -22.61 14.76 1.22
C PRO A 193 -23.36 13.45 0.87
N GLY A 194 -23.61 12.60 1.87
CA GLY A 194 -24.21 11.27 1.68
C GLY A 194 -23.22 10.12 1.47
N GLY A 195 -21.91 10.38 1.59
CA GLY A 195 -20.86 9.38 1.56
C GLY A 195 -20.95 8.40 2.73
N LYS A 196 -20.81 7.10 2.43
CA LYS A 196 -20.63 6.04 3.43
C LYS A 196 -19.25 5.45 3.26
N LYS A 197 -18.61 4.96 4.33
CA LYS A 197 -17.31 4.29 4.18
C LYS A 197 -17.51 2.93 3.48
N LEU A 198 -17.29 2.89 2.17
CA LEU A 198 -17.46 1.67 1.37
C LEU A 198 -16.37 0.62 1.64
N LEU A 199 -15.18 1.08 2.02
CA LEU A 199 -14.03 0.25 2.33
C LEU A 199 -13.98 0.01 3.85
N LEU A 200 -14.93 -0.77 4.36
CA LEU A 200 -14.89 -1.27 5.72
C LEU A 200 -13.90 -2.43 5.81
N THR A 201 -12.82 -2.23 6.56
CA THR A 201 -11.86 -3.29 6.88
C THR A 201 -12.61 -4.47 7.52
N PRO A 202 -12.53 -5.69 6.96
CA PRO A 202 -13.21 -6.85 7.52
C PRO A 202 -12.78 -7.08 8.96
N GLY A 203 -13.73 -7.34 9.87
CA GLY A 203 -13.46 -7.50 11.30
C GLY A 203 -12.41 -8.59 11.63
N PHE A 204 -12.26 -9.60 10.77
CA PHE A 204 -11.22 -10.63 10.95
C PHE A 204 -9.80 -10.06 10.80
N LEU A 205 -9.58 -9.08 9.91
CA LEU A 205 -8.28 -8.43 9.74
C LEU A 205 -7.93 -7.60 10.96
N ARG A 206 -8.90 -6.86 11.52
CA ARG A 206 -8.74 -6.14 12.79
C ARG A 206 -8.39 -7.12 13.92
N MET A 207 -9.08 -8.25 14.03
CA MET A 207 -8.83 -9.24 15.08
C MET A 207 -7.45 -9.92 14.99
N VAL A 208 -6.89 -10.09 13.78
CA VAL A 208 -5.61 -10.77 13.57
C VAL A 208 -4.42 -9.81 13.68
N PHE A 209 -4.59 -8.56 13.24
CA PHE A 209 -3.48 -7.61 13.10
C PHE A 209 -3.53 -6.44 14.09
N ASP A 210 -4.71 -6.03 14.54
CA ASP A 210 -4.84 -5.01 15.59
C ASP A 210 -5.01 -5.73 16.94
N THR A 211 -3.94 -5.75 17.73
CA THR A 211 -4.10 -5.94 19.17
C THR A 211 -4.79 -4.68 19.70
N PRO A 212 -5.73 -4.78 20.66
CA PRO A 212 -6.49 -3.62 21.15
C PRO A 212 -5.57 -2.70 21.95
N GLU A 213 -4.80 -1.86 21.27
CA GLU A 213 -4.27 -0.63 21.84
C GLU A 213 -5.33 0.44 21.60
N GLU A 214 -6.19 0.64 22.59
CA GLU A 214 -7.08 1.80 22.66
C GLU A 214 -6.21 3.06 22.67
N ASP A 215 -5.99 3.66 21.50
CA ASP A 215 -5.42 5.01 21.43
C ASP A 215 -6.43 5.98 22.09
N PRO A 216 -6.08 6.63 23.21
CA PRO A 216 -6.97 7.54 23.93
C PRO A 216 -7.45 8.73 23.09
N ASN A 217 -6.78 9.02 21.98
CA ASN A 217 -7.13 10.09 21.04
C ASN A 217 -7.79 9.58 19.75
N TYR A 218 -8.12 8.28 19.67
CA TYR A 218 -8.89 7.76 18.55
C TYR A 218 -10.30 8.31 18.62
N ASN A 219 -10.62 9.25 17.73
CA ASN A 219 -11.99 9.69 17.53
C ASN A 219 -12.62 8.73 16.52
N PRO A 220 -13.52 7.81 16.94
CA PRO A 220 -14.13 6.87 16.04
C PRO A 220 -14.87 7.62 14.93
N LEU A 221 -14.81 7.05 13.72
CA LEU A 221 -15.59 7.55 12.59
C LEU A 221 -17.07 7.60 13.01
N PRO A 222 -17.89 8.52 12.46
CA PRO A 222 -19.29 8.66 12.87
C PRO A 222 -20.10 7.34 12.79
N GLU A 223 -19.70 6.43 11.90
CA GLU A 223 -20.29 5.10 11.69
C GLU A 223 -19.84 4.05 12.74
N ASP A 224 -18.71 4.26 13.42
CA ASP A 224 -18.17 3.39 14.48
C ASP A 224 -18.63 3.85 15.88
N ARG A 225 -19.39 4.94 15.97
CA ARG A 225 -20.01 5.37 17.23
C ARG A 225 -21.14 4.39 17.55
N PRO A 226 -21.19 3.80 18.76
CA PRO A 226 -22.34 2.99 19.16
C PRO A 226 -23.59 3.89 19.09
N GLU A 227 -24.48 3.59 18.15
CA GLU A 227 -25.79 4.19 18.13
C GLU A 227 -26.46 3.83 19.46
N THR A 228 -27.11 4.82 20.10
CA THR A 228 -27.88 4.75 21.35
C THR A 228 -27.13 5.05 22.66
N GLN A 229 -27.22 6.31 23.10
CA GLN A 229 -27.77 6.65 24.43
C GLN A 229 -28.42 8.05 24.34
N PRO A 230 -29.73 8.18 24.64
CA PRO A 230 -30.42 9.48 24.57
C PRO A 230 -29.86 10.42 25.63
N ALA A 231 -29.77 11.70 25.26
CA ALA A 231 -29.35 12.78 26.14
C ALA A 231 -30.13 12.75 27.46
N VAL A 232 -29.45 12.40 28.55
CA VAL A 232 -29.98 12.64 29.89
C VAL A 232 -29.84 14.14 30.13
N HIS A 233 -30.98 14.82 30.04
CA HIS A 233 -31.17 16.17 30.56
C HIS A 233 -30.62 16.24 31.99
N GLN A 234 -29.59 17.07 32.19
CA GLN A 234 -29.18 17.53 33.50
C GLN A 234 -29.98 18.81 33.82
N GLU A 235 -31.28 18.64 34.06
CA GLU A 235 -32.07 19.58 34.86
C GLU A 235 -32.23 18.95 36.24
N ASP A 236 -31.57 19.56 37.23
CA ASP A 236 -31.93 19.68 38.66
C ASP A 236 -30.70 19.55 39.55
N GLN A 237 -30.19 20.71 39.97
CA GLN A 237 -29.90 20.95 41.38
C GLN A 237 -29.86 22.46 41.63
N GLN A 238 -31.05 23.01 41.85
CA GLN A 238 -31.25 24.29 42.51
C GLN A 238 -31.04 24.14 44.03
N HIS A 239 -30.26 25.08 44.58
CA HIS A 239 -30.36 25.67 45.93
C HIS A 239 -29.92 24.87 47.18
N PRO A 240 -29.77 25.53 48.36
CA PRO A 240 -29.22 26.86 48.67
C PRO A 240 -28.25 26.83 49.89
N GLN A 241 -27.38 27.84 50.03
CA GLN A 241 -27.15 28.66 51.25
C GLN A 241 -25.96 29.59 51.05
#